data_AF-A0AAW0X951-F1
#
_entry.id   AF-A0AAW0X951-F1
#
_cell.length_a   1.000
_cell.length_b   1.000
_cell.length_c   1.000
_cell.angle_alpha   90.00
_cell.angle_beta   90.00
_cell.angle_gamma   90.00
#
_symmetry.space_group_name_H-M   'P 1'
#
loop_
_entity.id
_entity.type
_entity.pdbx_description
1 polymer ?
#
loop_
_entity_poly.entity_id
_entity_poly.type
_entity_poly.pdbx_seq_one_letter_code
_entity_poly.pdbx_strand_id
1 'polypeptide(L)'
;MAPHAAHAGATALQLAEIMREEHEEEREVLQSIYEGDANFCMINDTTFQYKYGEEGDAKSFLLEISWGPDYPDAAPIINLDLFYNKHILPPIKEKITTELQEQAEANLGMSMTFTLFEWLKEAKDEILDHQPAEASVLGVSEITSGIEQISAVDDQGEGKREKKEQLTKAQKRRMWDRQNAAGERSRGYNWVDIIKHLSQTGNSKNDG
;
A
#
# COMPACT_ATOMS: atom_id res chain seq x y z
N MET A 1 -5.94 60.87 -3.91
CA MET A 1 -4.68 60.25 -4.38
C MET A 1 -4.60 58.84 -3.80
N ALA A 2 -4.81 57.84 -4.64
CA ALA A 2 -4.45 56.44 -4.44
C ALA A 2 -4.06 55.95 -5.85
N PRO A 3 -3.10 55.03 -6.05
CA PRO A 3 -2.98 53.79 -5.26
C PRO A 3 -1.54 53.36 -4.89
N HIS A 4 -1.39 52.64 -3.77
CA HIS A 4 -0.23 51.79 -3.50
C HIS A 4 -0.72 50.41 -3.09
N ALA A 5 -1.10 49.60 -4.08
CA ALA A 5 -1.58 48.24 -3.91
C ALA A 5 -1.00 47.31 -5.00
N ALA A 6 0.23 47.58 -5.47
CA ALA A 6 0.90 46.78 -6.49
C ALA A 6 2.07 45.93 -5.94
N HIS A 7 2.46 46.10 -4.68
CA HIS A 7 3.69 45.51 -4.16
C HIS A 7 3.55 44.11 -3.54
N ALA A 8 2.32 43.65 -3.26
CA ALA A 8 2.08 42.37 -2.59
C ALA A 8 1.95 41.16 -3.54
N GLY A 9 1.70 41.38 -4.84
CA GLY A 9 1.55 40.29 -5.82
C GLY A 9 2.88 39.78 -6.38
N ALA A 10 3.90 40.65 -6.47
CA ALA A 10 5.22 40.28 -6.99
C ALA A 10 5.98 39.34 -6.04
N THR A 11 5.72 39.42 -4.73
CA THR A 11 6.41 38.63 -3.71
C THR A 11 5.97 37.16 -3.67
N ALA A 12 4.69 36.88 -3.87
CA ALA A 12 4.17 35.50 -3.83
C ALA A 12 4.65 34.66 -5.01
N LEU A 13 4.71 35.24 -6.22
CA LEU A 13 5.23 34.56 -7.41
C LEU A 13 6.73 34.29 -7.29
N GLN A 14 7.47 35.22 -6.70
CA GLN A 14 8.91 35.08 -6.52
C GLN A 14 9.24 34.02 -5.47
N LEU A 15 8.47 33.92 -4.38
CA LEU A 15 8.60 32.83 -3.40
C LEU A 15 8.25 31.47 -4.00
N ALA A 16 7.19 31.39 -4.81
CA ALA A 16 6.81 30.14 -5.47
C ALA A 16 7.84 29.65 -6.49
N GLU A 17 8.58 30.57 -7.12
CA GLU A 17 9.69 30.19 -8.01
C GLU A 17 10.88 29.67 -7.22
N ILE A 18 11.26 30.33 -6.12
CA ILE A 18 12.34 29.87 -5.23
C ILE A 18 12.03 28.47 -4.69
N MET A 19 10.82 28.24 -4.19
CA MET A 19 10.40 26.92 -3.71
C MET A 19 10.49 25.84 -4.81
N ARG A 20 10.17 26.21 -6.05
CA ARG A 20 10.27 25.28 -7.18
C ARG A 20 11.73 24.97 -7.53
N GLU A 21 12.60 25.99 -7.51
CA GLU A 21 14.04 25.81 -7.72
C GLU A 21 14.63 24.89 -6.62
N GLU A 22 14.30 25.13 -5.35
CA GLU A 22 14.74 24.28 -4.23
C GLU A 22 14.25 22.82 -4.37
N HIS A 23 13.01 22.62 -4.81
CA HIS A 23 12.45 21.29 -5.08
C HIS A 23 13.15 20.61 -6.27
N GLU A 24 13.47 21.36 -7.32
CA GLU A 24 14.22 20.83 -8.47
C GLU A 24 15.64 20.42 -8.05
N GLU A 25 16.34 21.28 -7.32
CA GLU A 25 17.69 21.01 -6.82
C GLU A 25 17.71 19.77 -5.92
N GLU A 26 16.80 19.65 -4.95
CA GLU A 26 16.71 18.45 -4.12
C GLU A 26 16.43 17.21 -4.97
N ARG A 27 15.57 17.30 -5.98
CA ARG A 27 15.24 16.17 -6.85
C ARG A 27 16.43 15.70 -7.68
N GLU A 28 17.18 16.63 -8.28
CA GLU A 28 18.40 16.30 -9.02
C GLU A 28 19.44 15.63 -8.12
N VAL A 29 19.59 16.13 -6.90
CA VAL A 29 20.48 15.54 -5.88
C VAL A 29 20.03 14.12 -5.54
N LEU A 30 18.74 13.90 -5.26
CA LEU A 30 18.20 12.57 -4.97
C LEU A 30 18.41 11.60 -6.15
N GLN A 31 18.17 12.04 -7.38
CA GLN A 31 18.40 11.22 -8.58
C GLN A 31 19.87 10.84 -8.72
N SER A 32 20.79 11.75 -8.43
CA SER A 32 22.22 11.48 -8.48
C SER A 32 22.69 10.55 -7.36
N ILE A 33 22.19 10.72 -6.13
CA ILE A 33 22.55 9.88 -4.98
C ILE A 33 22.07 8.44 -5.19
N TYR A 34 20.84 8.27 -5.66
CA TYR A 34 20.20 6.97 -5.85
C TYR A 34 20.34 6.44 -7.28
N GLU A 35 21.26 6.97 -8.08
CA GLU A 35 21.51 6.47 -9.43
C GLU A 35 21.91 4.98 -9.38
N GLY A 36 21.10 4.14 -10.01
CA GLY A 36 21.31 2.69 -10.01
C GLY A 36 20.88 1.94 -8.74
N ASP A 37 20.31 2.62 -7.74
CA ASP A 37 19.67 1.96 -6.59
C ASP A 37 18.27 1.46 -6.97
N ALA A 38 18.10 0.14 -7.05
CA ALA A 38 16.82 -0.48 -7.39
C ALA A 38 15.75 -0.33 -6.29
N ASN A 39 16.12 0.04 -5.07
CA ASN A 39 15.19 0.24 -3.97
C ASN A 39 14.54 1.63 -3.97
N PHE A 40 15.16 2.61 -4.63
CA PHE A 40 14.63 3.95 -4.75
C PHE A 40 13.77 4.08 -6.01
N CYS A 41 12.62 4.74 -5.88
CA CYS A 41 11.74 5.04 -7.00
C CYS A 41 11.15 6.44 -6.86
N MET A 42 11.28 7.25 -7.90
CA MET A 42 10.57 8.53 -8.02
C MET A 42 9.24 8.28 -8.75
N ILE A 43 8.13 8.35 -8.02
CA ILE A 43 6.79 8.10 -8.56
C ILE A 43 6.32 9.28 -9.40
N ASN A 44 6.63 10.49 -8.93
CA ASN A 44 6.42 11.75 -9.62
C ASN A 44 7.39 12.81 -9.05
N ASP A 45 7.33 14.04 -9.55
CA ASP A 45 8.24 15.14 -9.22
C ASP A 45 8.29 15.52 -7.72
N THR A 46 7.32 15.08 -6.94
CA THR A 46 7.16 15.41 -5.51
C THR A 46 6.96 14.18 -4.63
N THR A 47 7.00 12.96 -5.19
CA THR A 47 6.71 11.72 -4.46
C THR A 47 7.78 10.68 -4.71
N PHE A 48 8.38 10.21 -3.64
CA PHE A 48 9.53 9.34 -3.62
C PHE A 48 9.22 8.12 -2.78
N GLN A 49 9.71 6.97 -3.21
CA GLN A 49 9.58 5.72 -2.50
C GLN A 49 10.95 5.08 -2.28
N TYR A 50 11.15 4.50 -1.11
CA TYR A 50 12.32 3.69 -0.80
C TYR A 50 11.91 2.35 -0.19
N LYS A 51 12.40 1.26 -0.78
CA LYS A 51 12.18 -0.11 -0.29
C LYS A 51 13.26 -0.48 0.72
N TYR A 52 12.83 -0.93 1.89
CA TYR A 52 13.70 -1.45 2.93
C TYR A 52 13.56 -2.97 3.01
N GLY A 53 14.69 -3.66 3.11
CA GLY A 53 14.76 -5.12 3.23
C GLY A 53 14.58 -5.86 1.91
N GLU A 54 14.73 -7.18 1.98
CA GLU A 54 14.71 -8.07 0.81
C GLU A 54 13.29 -8.44 0.39
N GLU A 55 13.10 -8.76 -0.88
CA GLU A 55 11.78 -9.22 -1.36
C GLU A 55 11.37 -10.53 -0.68
N GLY A 56 10.15 -10.54 -0.11
CA GLY A 56 9.61 -11.70 0.61
C GLY A 56 9.99 -11.76 2.09
N ASP A 57 10.82 -10.85 2.60
CA ASP A 57 11.09 -10.72 4.03
C ASP A 57 9.87 -10.13 4.77
N ALA A 58 9.49 -10.73 5.90
CA ALA A 58 8.43 -10.24 6.79
C ALA A 58 8.74 -8.88 7.43
N LYS A 59 10.02 -8.46 7.38
CA LYS A 59 10.51 -7.14 7.79
C LYS A 59 10.73 -6.18 6.63
N SER A 60 10.49 -6.60 5.38
CA SER A 60 10.58 -5.69 4.24
C SER A 60 9.37 -4.76 4.17
N PHE A 61 9.59 -3.49 3.83
CA PHE A 61 8.52 -2.50 3.69
C PHE A 61 8.92 -1.40 2.72
N LEU A 62 7.95 -0.60 2.29
CA LEU A 62 8.09 0.48 1.35
C LEU A 62 7.69 1.79 2.04
N LEU A 63 8.59 2.75 2.13
CA LEU A 63 8.29 4.09 2.63
C LEU A 63 7.99 4.99 1.44
N GLU A 64 6.89 5.74 1.50
CA GLU A 64 6.59 6.81 0.57
C GLU A 64 6.67 8.16 1.29
N ILE A 65 7.36 9.12 0.66
CA ILE A 65 7.49 10.50 1.09
C ILE A 65 6.95 11.38 -0.03
N SER A 66 6.01 12.27 0.29
CA SER A 66 5.48 13.26 -0.64
C SER A 66 5.67 14.68 -0.12
N TRP A 67 6.10 15.60 -0.98
CA TRP A 67 6.25 17.00 -0.63
C TRP A 67 4.90 17.71 -0.63
N GLY A 68 4.57 18.33 0.50
CA GLY A 68 3.42 19.22 0.62
C GLY A 68 3.69 20.59 -0.03
N PRO A 69 2.67 21.46 -0.12
CA PRO A 69 2.82 22.79 -0.71
C PRO A 69 3.80 23.68 0.06
N ASP A 70 3.99 23.42 1.36
CA ASP A 70 4.84 24.20 2.25
C ASP A 70 6.17 23.49 2.58
N TYR A 71 6.47 22.35 1.95
CA TYR A 71 7.78 21.69 2.13
C TYR A 71 8.89 22.54 1.46
N PRO A 72 10.10 22.69 2.07
CA PRO A 72 10.58 22.04 3.30
C PRO A 72 10.29 22.79 4.61
N ASP A 73 9.59 23.93 4.57
CA ASP A 73 9.20 24.67 5.77
C ASP A 73 8.19 23.90 6.64
N ALA A 74 7.46 22.97 6.03
CA ALA A 74 6.62 21.98 6.68
C ALA A 74 7.15 20.56 6.42
N ALA A 75 6.88 19.65 7.36
CA ALA A 75 7.24 18.25 7.24
C ALA A 75 6.59 17.62 5.99
N PRO A 76 7.29 16.72 5.29
CA PRO A 76 6.69 15.99 4.18
C PRO A 76 5.62 15.02 4.67
N ILE A 77 4.76 14.59 3.76
CA ILE A 77 3.74 13.59 4.04
C ILE A 77 4.41 12.21 4.01
N ILE A 78 4.38 11.51 5.14
CA ILE A 78 4.90 10.15 5.28
C ILE A 78 3.76 9.15 5.11
N ASN A 79 3.90 8.21 4.17
CA ASN A 79 2.91 7.19 3.89
C ASN A 79 3.51 5.77 3.98
N LEU A 80 2.92 4.95 4.86
CA LEU A 80 3.22 3.52 5.04
C LEU A 80 2.01 2.63 4.73
N ASP A 81 0.90 3.17 4.26
CA ASP A 81 -0.33 2.46 3.94
C ASP A 81 -0.39 1.99 2.49
N LEU A 82 0.77 1.55 2.01
CA LEU A 82 0.94 0.91 0.72
C LEU A 82 0.54 -0.56 0.80
N PHE A 83 0.02 -1.10 -0.31
CA PHE A 83 -0.34 -2.52 -0.40
C PHE A 83 0.83 -3.45 -0.04
N TYR A 84 2.05 -3.04 -0.40
CA TYR A 84 3.27 -3.76 -0.05
C TYR A 84 3.44 -3.95 1.46
N ASN A 85 2.99 -3.01 2.28
CA ASN A 85 3.20 -3.00 3.74
C ASN A 85 2.10 -3.71 4.54
N LYS A 86 1.24 -4.51 3.90
CA LYS A 86 0.08 -5.13 4.57
C LYS A 86 0.46 -6.11 5.68
N HIS A 87 1.65 -6.70 5.61
CA HIS A 87 2.17 -7.61 6.63
C HIS A 87 2.86 -6.88 7.78
N ILE A 88 3.15 -5.58 7.65
CA ILE A 88 3.72 -4.76 8.72
C ILE A 88 2.63 -4.45 9.73
N LEU A 89 2.88 -4.78 10.99
CA LEU A 89 1.91 -4.56 12.06
C LEU A 89 1.62 -3.07 12.24
N PRO A 90 0.36 -2.66 12.49
CA PRO A 90 0.02 -1.26 12.69
C PRO A 90 0.86 -0.53 13.75
N PRO A 91 1.17 -1.12 14.93
CA PRO A 91 2.04 -0.47 15.91
C PRO A 91 3.46 -0.19 15.42
N ILE A 92 3.96 -1.03 14.50
CA ILE A 92 5.29 -0.83 13.89
C ILE A 92 5.23 0.32 12.90
N LYS A 93 4.18 0.40 12.07
CA LYS A 93 3.99 1.54 11.17
C LYS A 93 3.88 2.85 11.95
N GLU A 94 3.09 2.85 13.02
CA GLU A 94 2.93 4.02 13.90
C GLU A 94 4.27 4.45 14.52
N LYS A 95 5.09 3.48 14.97
CA LYS A 95 6.44 3.76 15.48
C LYS A 95 7.34 4.38 14.41
N ILE A 96 7.41 3.78 13.21
CA ILE A 96 8.19 4.34 12.09
C ILE A 96 7.72 5.77 11.76
N THR A 97 6.41 5.99 11.62
CA THR A 97 5.85 7.31 11.30
C THR A 97 6.17 8.33 12.39
N THR A 98 6.05 7.95 13.66
CA THR A 98 6.31 8.86 14.79
C THR A 98 7.77 9.29 14.81
N GLU A 99 8.71 8.36 14.72
CA GLU A 99 10.14 8.70 14.77
C GLU A 99 10.59 9.47 13.53
N LEU A 100 10.09 9.13 12.33
CA LEU A 100 10.33 9.93 11.13
C LEU A 100 9.76 11.34 11.24
N GLN A 101 8.60 11.52 11.89
CA GLN A 101 8.01 12.83 12.11
C GLN A 101 8.89 13.67 13.04
N GLU A 102 9.46 13.09 14.09
CA GLU A 102 10.43 13.76 14.97
C GLU A 102 11.69 14.18 14.19
N GLN A 103 12.20 13.32 13.31
CA GLN A 103 13.33 13.69 12.44
C GLN A 103 12.95 14.80 11.46
N ALA A 104 11.74 14.77 10.88
CA ALA A 104 11.28 15.80 9.96
C ALA A 104 11.16 17.16 10.67
N GLU A 105 10.62 17.19 11.89
CA GLU A 105 10.52 18.40 12.71
C GLU A 105 11.90 19.01 13.04
N ALA A 106 12.90 18.16 13.28
CA ALA A 106 14.27 18.62 13.53
C ALA A 106 14.96 19.21 12.28
N ASN A 107 14.47 18.90 11.08
CA ASN A 107 15.07 19.32 9.81
C ASN A 107 14.20 20.32 9.02
N LEU A 108 13.19 20.94 9.64
CA LEU A 108 12.36 21.96 8.98
C LEU A 108 13.20 23.13 8.43
N GLY A 109 12.79 23.61 7.26
CA GLY A 109 13.48 24.69 6.54
C GLY A 109 14.68 24.22 5.71
N MET A 110 14.89 22.91 5.57
CA MET A 110 15.88 22.32 4.66
C MET A 110 15.39 21.02 4.02
N SER A 111 15.98 20.69 2.87
CA SER A 111 15.75 19.41 2.20
C SER A 111 16.10 18.24 3.12
N MET A 112 15.15 17.33 3.32
CA MET A 112 15.27 16.26 4.30
C MET A 112 14.93 14.87 3.75
N THR A 113 14.52 14.73 2.49
CA THR A 113 14.12 13.42 1.92
C THR A 113 15.25 12.39 2.03
N PHE A 114 16.47 12.77 1.66
CA PHE A 114 17.66 11.93 1.81
C PHE A 114 17.93 11.61 3.29
N THR A 115 17.91 12.63 4.15
CA THR A 115 18.15 12.47 5.60
C THR A 115 17.19 11.48 6.24
N LEU A 116 15.89 11.58 5.92
CA LEU A 116 14.86 10.68 6.41
C LEU A 116 15.08 9.24 5.92
N PHE A 117 15.43 9.08 4.64
CA PHE A 117 15.69 7.75 4.10
C PHE A 117 16.90 7.09 4.75
N GLU A 118 18.02 7.80 4.88
CA GLU A 118 19.24 7.28 5.50
C GLU A 118 19.07 7.02 6.99
N TRP A 119 18.44 7.93 7.72
CA TRP A 119 18.15 7.71 9.15
C TRP A 119 17.35 6.42 9.36
N LEU A 120 16.32 6.18 8.54
CA LEU A 120 15.53 4.97 8.66
C LEU A 120 16.30 3.70 8.28
N LYS A 121 17.31 3.78 7.39
CA LYS A 121 18.17 2.62 7.09
C LYS A 121 18.88 2.12 8.34
N GLU A 122 19.31 3.04 9.21
CA GLU A 122 19.99 2.72 10.47
C GLU A 122 19.00 2.31 11.57
N ALA A 123 17.86 3.00 11.68
CA ALA A 123 16.90 2.77 12.75
C ALA A 123 15.97 1.55 12.54
N LYS A 124 15.74 1.13 11.29
CA LYS A 124 14.74 0.09 10.96
C LYS A 124 14.92 -1.21 11.74
N ASP A 125 16.15 -1.64 12.01
CA ASP A 125 16.39 -2.93 12.64
C ASP A 125 15.94 -2.95 14.10
N GLU A 126 16.08 -1.82 14.80
CA GLU A 126 15.56 -1.61 16.15
C GLU A 126 14.03 -1.46 16.15
N ILE A 127 13.48 -0.69 15.21
CA ILE A 127 12.04 -0.47 15.11
C ILE A 127 11.30 -1.77 14.80
N LEU A 128 11.87 -2.61 13.94
CA LEU A 128 11.31 -3.89 13.49
C LEU A 128 11.60 -5.06 14.44
N ASP A 129 12.17 -4.85 15.63
CA ASP A 129 12.48 -5.95 16.56
C ASP A 129 11.22 -6.76 16.92
N HIS A 130 10.08 -6.08 17.11
CA HIS A 130 8.80 -6.71 17.46
C HIS A 130 7.96 -7.15 16.25
N GLN A 131 8.47 -6.99 15.02
CA GLN A 131 7.81 -7.50 13.82
C GLN A 131 8.05 -9.02 13.73
N PRO A 132 6.99 -9.86 13.62
CA PRO A 132 7.14 -11.31 13.55
C PRO A 132 7.96 -11.75 12.34
N ALA A 133 8.79 -12.78 12.50
CA ALA A 133 9.67 -13.30 11.45
C ALA A 133 8.92 -14.00 10.30
N GLU A 134 7.67 -14.40 10.53
CA GLU A 134 6.81 -14.97 9.49
C GLU A 134 5.76 -13.93 9.07
N ALA A 135 5.63 -13.73 7.76
CA ALA A 135 4.65 -12.82 7.18
C ALA A 135 3.23 -13.35 7.44
N SER A 136 2.62 -12.88 8.53
CA SER A 136 1.23 -13.16 8.84
C SER A 136 0.34 -12.43 7.83
N VAL A 137 -0.25 -13.18 6.89
CA VAL A 137 -1.25 -12.67 5.94
C VAL A 137 -2.55 -12.36 6.70
N LEU A 138 -2.58 -11.23 7.41
CA LEU A 138 -3.78 -10.75 8.13
C LEU A 138 -4.89 -10.24 7.18
N GLY A 139 -4.68 -10.26 5.87
CA GLY A 139 -5.54 -9.57 4.90
C GLY A 139 -6.80 -10.30 4.41
N VAL A 140 -7.13 -11.51 4.91
CA VAL A 140 -8.32 -12.27 4.42
C VAL A 140 -9.49 -12.26 5.40
N SER A 141 -9.26 -11.95 6.69
CA SER A 141 -10.30 -12.10 7.72
C SER A 141 -11.35 -10.97 7.74
N GLU A 142 -11.07 -9.82 7.15
CA GLU A 142 -11.95 -8.65 7.28
C GLU A 142 -13.08 -8.62 6.24
N ILE A 143 -12.91 -9.33 5.11
CA ILE A 143 -13.94 -9.40 4.05
C ILE A 143 -15.03 -10.43 4.40
N THR A 144 -14.74 -11.45 5.21
CA THR A 144 -15.72 -12.48 5.58
C THR A 144 -16.71 -12.01 6.65
N SER A 145 -16.33 -11.06 7.50
CA SER A 145 -17.21 -10.57 8.58
C SER A 145 -18.35 -9.66 8.09
N GLY A 146 -18.19 -9.03 6.91
CA GLY A 146 -19.21 -8.12 6.34
C GLY A 146 -20.36 -8.83 5.61
N ILE A 147 -20.23 -10.12 5.28
CA ILE A 147 -21.24 -10.87 4.51
C ILE A 147 -22.31 -11.53 5.39
N GLU A 148 -22.03 -11.74 6.68
CA GLU A 148 -23.00 -12.39 7.58
C GLU A 148 -24.15 -11.46 8.03
N GLN A 149 -24.03 -10.14 7.88
CA GLN A 149 -25.06 -9.19 8.36
C GLN A 149 -26.19 -8.88 7.36
N ILE A 150 -26.17 -9.42 6.13
CA ILE A 150 -27.19 -9.11 5.11
C ILE A 150 -28.36 -10.12 5.11
N SER A 151 -28.33 -11.15 5.96
CA SER A 151 -29.31 -12.25 5.94
C SER A 151 -30.14 -12.38 7.22
N ALA A 152 -30.80 -11.32 7.69
CA ALA A 152 -31.88 -11.45 8.68
C ALA A 152 -32.76 -10.19 8.77
N VAL A 153 -33.53 -9.89 7.72
CA VAL A 153 -34.77 -9.12 7.86
C VAL A 153 -35.90 -10.06 7.45
N ASP A 154 -36.44 -10.81 8.43
CA ASP A 154 -37.88 -11.05 8.49
C ASP A 154 -38.32 -11.58 9.86
N ASP A 155 -39.45 -11.02 10.30
CA ASP A 155 -40.52 -11.56 11.14
C ASP A 155 -40.23 -12.09 12.57
N GLN A 156 -40.75 -11.35 13.55
CA GLN A 156 -40.90 -11.79 14.93
C GLN A 156 -42.11 -12.73 15.05
N GLY A 157 -41.84 -14.02 15.25
CA GLY A 157 -42.83 -15.02 15.65
C GLY A 157 -42.20 -16.06 16.59
N GLU A 158 -42.82 -16.25 17.76
CA GLU A 158 -42.37 -17.09 18.87
C GLU A 158 -42.21 -18.58 18.53
N GLY A 159 -41.23 -19.24 19.18
CA GLY A 159 -41.39 -20.63 19.61
C GLY A 159 -40.36 -21.67 19.15
N LYS A 160 -39.75 -22.32 20.15
CA LYS A 160 -39.07 -23.64 20.16
C LYS A 160 -37.74 -23.81 19.40
N ARG A 161 -36.71 -24.08 20.22
CA ARG A 161 -35.43 -24.69 19.84
C ARG A 161 -35.66 -26.11 19.31
N GLU A 162 -35.28 -26.38 18.06
CA GLU A 162 -35.15 -27.74 17.53
C GLU A 162 -33.80 -27.95 16.83
N LYS A 163 -33.30 -29.18 16.95
CA LYS A 163 -31.96 -29.63 16.57
C LYS A 163 -31.66 -29.34 15.11
N LYS A 164 -30.48 -28.75 14.83
CA LYS A 164 -29.95 -28.58 13.47
C LYS A 164 -29.87 -29.95 12.78
N GLU A 165 -30.81 -30.20 11.90
CA GLU A 165 -30.90 -31.37 11.04
C GLU A 165 -29.71 -31.34 10.08
N GLN A 166 -28.78 -32.28 10.24
CA GLN A 166 -27.65 -32.39 9.32
C GLN A 166 -28.17 -32.90 7.97
N LEU A 167 -28.29 -31.98 7.01
CA LEU A 167 -28.63 -32.28 5.63
C LEU A 167 -27.70 -33.38 5.09
N THR A 168 -28.31 -34.46 4.60
CA THR A 168 -27.58 -35.56 3.99
C THR A 168 -26.83 -35.09 2.74
N LYS A 169 -25.73 -35.76 2.41
CA LYS A 169 -24.86 -35.44 1.25
C LYS A 169 -25.65 -35.32 -0.06
N ALA A 170 -26.73 -36.09 -0.21
CA ALA A 170 -27.63 -36.04 -1.36
C ALA A 170 -28.49 -34.76 -1.41
N GLN A 171 -28.96 -34.27 -0.25
CA GLN A 171 -29.71 -33.02 -0.15
C GLN A 171 -28.83 -31.81 -0.46
N LYS A 172 -27.57 -31.80 0.03
CA LYS A 172 -26.60 -30.74 -0.32
C LYS A 172 -26.30 -30.69 -1.81
N ARG A 173 -26.15 -31.84 -2.47
CA ARG A 173 -25.90 -31.91 -3.92
C ARG A 173 -27.08 -31.39 -4.74
N ARG A 174 -28.33 -31.71 -4.35
CA ARG A 174 -29.54 -31.18 -5.00
C ARG A 174 -29.69 -29.67 -4.87
N MET A 175 -29.32 -29.11 -3.71
CA MET A 175 -29.30 -27.65 -3.51
C MET A 175 -28.23 -26.99 -4.39
N TRP A 176 -27.05 -27.59 -4.48
CA TRP A 176 -25.95 -27.12 -5.35
C TRP A 176 -26.32 -27.13 -6.83
N ASP A 177 -26.97 -28.21 -7.30
CA ASP A 177 -27.42 -28.32 -8.69
C ASP A 177 -28.56 -27.34 -9.02
N ARG A 178 -29.42 -27.02 -8.04
CA ARG A 178 -30.50 -26.02 -8.19
C ARG A 178 -29.96 -24.59 -8.28
N GLN A 179 -28.89 -24.25 -7.57
CA GLN A 179 -28.28 -22.92 -7.59
C GLN A 179 -27.60 -22.61 -8.94
N ASN A 180 -27.27 -23.62 -9.75
CA ASN A 180 -26.47 -23.48 -10.98
C ASN A 180 -27.27 -23.62 -12.29
N ALA A 181 -28.61 -23.62 -12.24
CA ALA A 181 -29.46 -23.79 -13.41
C ALA A 181 -29.47 -22.57 -14.38
N ALA A 182 -28.84 -21.44 -14.03
CA ALA A 182 -28.81 -20.21 -14.83
C ALA A 182 -27.40 -19.67 -15.14
N GLY A 183 -26.38 -20.53 -15.18
CA GLY A 183 -25.26 -20.42 -16.13
C GLY A 183 -24.27 -19.24 -16.11
N GLU A 184 -24.41 -18.19 -15.30
CA GLU A 184 -23.39 -17.13 -15.19
C GLU A 184 -22.33 -17.51 -14.13
N ARG A 185 -21.31 -18.26 -14.58
CA ARG A 185 -20.14 -18.51 -13.74
C ARG A 185 -19.29 -17.25 -13.71
N SER A 186 -18.89 -16.84 -12.51
CA SER A 186 -18.02 -15.68 -12.30
C SER A 186 -16.73 -15.79 -13.11
N ARG A 187 -16.26 -14.64 -13.61
CA ARG A 187 -14.97 -14.51 -14.30
C ARG A 187 -13.87 -15.13 -13.42
N GLY A 188 -13.12 -16.08 -13.96
CA GLY A 188 -12.07 -16.82 -13.22
C GLY A 188 -12.43 -18.25 -12.82
N TYR A 189 -13.64 -18.75 -13.12
CA TYR A 189 -13.99 -20.16 -12.87
C TYR A 189 -13.08 -21.18 -13.60
N ASN A 190 -12.50 -20.78 -14.72
CA ASN A 190 -11.68 -21.62 -15.60
C ASN A 190 -10.21 -21.20 -15.61
N TRP A 191 -9.59 -21.06 -14.44
CA TRP A 191 -8.15 -20.83 -14.38
C TRP A 191 -7.41 -21.99 -15.06
N VAL A 192 -6.56 -21.65 -16.02
CA VAL A 192 -5.71 -22.60 -16.75
C VAL A 192 -4.30 -22.46 -16.19
N ASP A 193 -3.72 -23.55 -15.74
CA ASP A 193 -2.30 -23.61 -15.39
C ASP A 193 -1.47 -23.45 -16.68
N ILE A 194 -0.83 -22.29 -16.83
CA ILE A 194 -0.09 -21.91 -18.04
C ILE A 194 1.11 -22.82 -18.25
N ILE A 195 1.77 -23.30 -17.19
CA ILE A 195 2.92 -24.20 -17.28
C ILE A 195 2.46 -25.57 -17.78
N LYS A 196 1.35 -26.08 -17.22
CA LYS A 196 0.73 -27.32 -17.68
C LYS A 196 0.18 -27.23 -19.11
N HIS A 197 -0.36 -26.07 -19.50
CA HIS A 197 -0.86 -25.85 -20.85
C HIS A 197 0.27 -25.80 -21.89
N LEU A 198 1.34 -25.04 -21.62
CA LEU A 198 2.49 -24.90 -22.52
C LEU A 198 3.29 -26.19 -22.65
N SER A 199 3.43 -26.97 -21.57
CA SER A 199 4.04 -28.31 -21.61
C SER A 199 3.24 -29.31 -22.45
N GLN A 200 1.91 -29.15 -22.58
CA GLN A 200 1.11 -29.97 -23.49
C GLN A 200 1.22 -29.53 -24.95
N THR A 201 1.40 -28.24 -25.23
CA THR A 201 1.47 -27.70 -26.59
C THR A 201 2.90 -27.66 -27.17
N GLY A 202 3.93 -27.89 -26.36
CA GLY A 202 5.33 -27.84 -26.79
C GLY A 202 5.86 -29.05 -27.57
N ASN A 203 5.07 -30.11 -27.79
CA ASN A 203 5.55 -31.37 -28.37
C ASN A 203 4.96 -31.76 -29.73
N SER A 204 4.35 -30.82 -30.46
CA SER A 204 3.91 -31.05 -31.84
C SER A 204 5.06 -30.91 -32.85
N LYS A 205 5.78 -32.04 -33.02
CA LYS A 205 6.45 -32.53 -34.26
C LYS A 205 7.27 -31.53 -35.09
N ASN A 206 8.59 -31.64 -34.96
CA ASN A 206 9.51 -31.56 -36.07
C ASN A 206 9.58 -32.96 -36.70
N ASP A 207 9.00 -33.15 -37.88
CA ASP A 207 9.24 -34.30 -38.78
C ASP A 207 8.66 -33.93 -40.17
N GLY A 208 9.55 -33.66 -41.14
CA GLY A 208 9.22 -33.45 -42.56
C GLY A 208 9.87 -32.23 -43.17
#